data_AF-A0A2D0K3W3-F1
#
_entry.id   AF-A0A2D0K3W3-F1
#
_cell.length_a   1.000
_cell.length_b   1.000
_cell.length_c   1.000
_cell.angle_alpha   90.00
_cell.angle_beta   90.00
_cell.angle_gamma   90.00
#
_symmetry.space_group_name_H-M   'P 1'
#
loop_
_entity.id
_entity.type
_entity.pdbx_description
1 polymer ?
#
loop_
_entity_poly.entity_id
_entity_poly.type
_entity_poly.pdbx_seq_one_letter_code
_entity_poly.pdbx_strand_id
1 'polypeptide(L)'
;MRNMQMILNQWGAWAGDGHSAVDWAPIAAGFKGLTPSTRKSRIQCCDDDGFAIDAAVLRLKKHNPYSYQLIVLHYIKALPLRPMGIKLGISHNEVAKRLQAAEGFIEGVLAVSDVVLELDKCAQKEIIDKVA
;
A
#
# COMPACT_ATOMS: atom_id res chain seq x y z
N MET A 1 -6.71 13.51 9.28
CA MET A 1 -5.75 13.27 8.19
C MET A 1 -5.15 11.90 8.43
N ARG A 2 -5.35 10.96 7.51
CA ARG A 2 -4.90 9.57 7.71
C ARG A 2 -3.41 9.48 7.45
N ASN A 3 -2.69 8.67 8.20
CA ASN A 3 -1.28 8.39 7.88
C ASN A 3 -1.23 7.37 6.73
N MET A 4 -1.41 7.86 5.50
CA MET A 4 -1.48 7.00 4.30
C MET A 4 -0.23 6.17 4.08
N GLN A 5 0.95 6.69 4.42
CA GLN A 5 2.20 5.95 4.31
C GLN A 5 2.20 4.73 5.23
N MET A 6 1.72 4.88 6.46
CA MET A 6 1.59 3.77 7.40
C MET A 6 0.55 2.75 6.93
N ILE A 7 -0.62 3.22 6.49
CA ILE A 7 -1.71 2.37 6.01
C ILE A 7 -1.27 1.55 4.79
N LEU A 8 -0.67 2.20 3.79
CA LEU A 8 -0.19 1.54 2.58
C LEU A 8 1.01 0.63 2.84
N ASN A 9 1.81 0.89 3.88
CA ASN A 9 2.87 -0.03 4.30
C ASN A 9 2.32 -1.34 4.86
N GLN A 10 1.26 -1.29 5.68
CA GLN A 10 0.61 -2.48 6.23
C GLN A 10 -0.19 -3.22 5.16
N TRP A 11 -0.91 -2.49 4.33
CA TRP A 11 -1.57 -3.04 3.15
C TRP A 11 -0.58 -3.71 2.19
N GLY A 12 0.56 -3.08 1.90
CA GLY A 12 1.57 -3.65 1.02
C GLY A 12 2.20 -4.94 1.57
N ALA A 13 2.22 -5.11 2.90
CA ALA A 13 2.62 -6.36 3.54
C ALA A 13 1.55 -7.45 3.37
N TRP A 14 0.29 -7.12 3.66
CA TRP A 14 -0.87 -8.00 3.47
C TRP A 14 -1.03 -8.45 2.00
N ALA A 15 -0.96 -7.50 1.08
CA ALA A 15 -1.02 -7.70 -0.36
C ALA A 15 0.15 -8.55 -0.87
N GLY A 16 1.35 -8.33 -0.33
CA GLY A 16 2.57 -9.06 -0.70
C GLY A 16 2.62 -10.51 -0.22
N ASP A 17 1.84 -10.88 0.79
CA ASP A 17 1.71 -12.26 1.31
C ASP A 17 0.67 -13.09 0.52
N GLY A 18 0.10 -12.51 -0.55
CA GLY A 18 -0.84 -13.18 -1.44
C GLY A 18 -2.26 -13.27 -0.87
N HIS A 19 -2.63 -12.39 0.07
CA HIS A 19 -4.03 -12.22 0.50
C HIS A 19 -4.87 -11.46 -0.53
N SER A 20 -4.23 -10.58 -1.31
CA SER A 20 -4.90 -9.93 -2.43
C SER A 20 -5.09 -10.87 -3.63
N ALA A 21 -6.23 -10.72 -4.29
CA ALA A 21 -6.58 -11.42 -5.54
C ALA A 21 -6.04 -10.71 -6.80
N VAL A 22 -5.28 -9.62 -6.66
CA VAL A 22 -4.81 -8.81 -7.80
C VAL A 22 -3.38 -9.22 -8.21
N ASP A 23 -2.99 -8.87 -9.45
CA ASP A 23 -1.81 -9.25 -10.24
C ASP A 23 -0.41 -9.22 -9.58
N TRP A 24 -0.27 -8.85 -8.31
CA TRP A 24 1.03 -8.68 -7.63
C TRP A 24 1.45 -9.86 -6.75
N ALA A 25 0.62 -10.91 -6.65
CA ALA A 25 0.94 -12.12 -5.90
C ALA A 25 2.30 -12.68 -6.37
N PRO A 26 3.30 -12.80 -5.47
CA PRO A 26 4.62 -13.31 -5.83
C PRO A 26 4.60 -14.82 -6.12
N ILE A 27 3.54 -15.50 -5.68
CA ILE A 27 3.34 -16.93 -5.82
C ILE A 27 2.07 -17.13 -6.65
N ALA A 28 2.16 -17.93 -7.71
CA ALA A 28 0.99 -18.30 -8.49
C ALA A 28 -0.05 -18.97 -7.57
N ALA A 29 -1.34 -18.70 -7.76
CA ALA A 29 -2.40 -19.14 -6.85
C ALA A 29 -2.34 -20.66 -6.52
N GLY A 30 -1.91 -21.50 -7.47
CA GLY A 30 -1.77 -22.95 -7.30
C GLY A 30 -0.58 -23.41 -6.43
N PHE A 31 0.34 -22.52 -6.05
CA PHE A 31 1.51 -22.83 -5.22
C PHE A 31 1.43 -22.22 -3.81
N LYS A 32 0.32 -21.55 -3.46
CA LYS A 32 0.11 -20.96 -2.13
C LYS A 32 0.12 -22.07 -1.07
N GLY A 33 1.00 -21.96 -0.06
CA GLY A 33 1.17 -22.96 1.00
C GLY A 33 2.26 -24.02 0.76
N LEU A 34 2.85 -24.08 -0.44
CA LEU A 34 3.93 -25.02 -0.78
C LEU A 34 5.34 -24.42 -0.65
N THR A 35 5.47 -23.10 -0.62
CA THR A 35 6.75 -22.40 -0.45
C THR A 35 6.90 -21.85 0.97
N PRO A 36 8.08 -21.94 1.60
CA PRO A 36 8.33 -21.30 2.89
C PRO A 36 7.96 -19.81 2.85
N SER A 37 7.16 -19.32 3.81
CA SER A 37 6.74 -17.91 3.77
C SER A 37 7.95 -17.01 4.00
N THR A 38 8.37 -16.29 2.97
CA THR A 38 9.61 -15.51 2.99
C THR A 38 9.45 -14.12 3.62
N ARG A 39 8.23 -13.70 4.00
CA ARG A 39 7.94 -12.29 4.40
C ARG A 39 7.02 -12.09 5.61
N LYS A 40 7.05 -12.97 6.61
CA LYS A 40 6.27 -12.84 7.85
C LYS A 40 6.68 -11.69 8.79
N SER A 41 7.65 -10.84 8.43
CA SER A 41 8.20 -9.83 9.35
C SER A 41 7.50 -8.47 9.34
N ARG A 42 6.69 -8.14 8.33
CA ARG A 42 6.00 -6.84 8.24
C ARG A 42 4.62 -6.94 8.87
N ILE A 43 4.26 -5.94 9.68
CA ILE A 43 2.90 -5.80 10.24
C ILE A 43 1.92 -5.70 9.07
N GLN A 44 0.86 -6.51 9.12
CA GLN A 44 -0.18 -6.59 8.09
C GLN A 44 -1.48 -5.98 8.62
N CYS A 45 -2.30 -5.45 7.72
CA CYS A 45 -3.67 -5.05 8.04
C CYS A 45 -4.61 -6.28 8.11
N CYS A 46 -5.84 -6.08 8.58
CA CYS A 46 -6.88 -7.10 8.48
C CYS A 46 -7.39 -7.23 7.03
N ASP A 47 -8.14 -8.30 6.77
CA ASP A 47 -8.65 -8.59 5.43
C ASP A 47 -9.63 -7.51 4.94
N ASP A 48 -10.54 -7.02 5.79
CA ASP A 48 -11.51 -5.98 5.42
C ASP A 48 -10.83 -4.66 4.99
N ASP A 49 -9.85 -4.20 5.79
CA ASP A 49 -9.03 -3.03 5.44
C ASP A 49 -8.23 -3.31 4.15
N GLY A 50 -7.68 -4.53 4.02
CA GLY A 50 -6.96 -4.98 2.84
C GLY A 50 -7.79 -4.86 1.56
N PHE A 51 -9.02 -5.37 1.58
CA PHE A 51 -9.95 -5.31 0.46
C PHE A 51 -10.41 -3.90 0.14
N ALA A 52 -10.67 -3.08 1.16
CA ALA A 52 -11.08 -1.69 0.95
C ALA A 52 -9.98 -0.86 0.28
N ILE A 53 -8.73 -1.04 0.72
CA ILE A 53 -7.57 -0.38 0.12
C ILE A 53 -7.30 -0.92 -1.29
N ASP A 54 -7.41 -2.23 -1.52
CA ASP A 54 -7.32 -2.85 -2.84
C ASP A 54 -8.30 -2.22 -3.83
N ALA A 55 -9.57 -2.05 -3.43
CA ALA A 55 -10.59 -1.44 -4.26
C ALA A 55 -10.21 0.01 -4.64
N ALA A 56 -9.64 0.77 -3.71
CA ALA A 56 -9.18 2.14 -3.98
C ALA A 56 -7.96 2.17 -4.93
N VAL A 57 -6.99 1.28 -4.72
CA VAL A 57 -5.81 1.12 -5.59
C VAL A 57 -6.21 0.67 -7.00
N LEU A 58 -7.23 -0.17 -7.16
CA LEU A 58 -7.77 -0.56 -8.46
C LEU A 58 -8.42 0.61 -9.20
N ARG A 59 -9.06 1.54 -8.48
CA ARG A 59 -9.54 2.79 -9.10
C ARG A 59 -8.38 3.67 -9.55
N LEU A 60 -7.29 3.74 -8.79
CA LEU A 60 -6.06 4.42 -9.22
C LEU A 60 -5.48 3.78 -10.49
N LYS A 61 -5.46 2.43 -10.60
CA LYS A 61 -5.01 1.72 -11.81
C LYS A 61 -5.79 2.16 -13.06
N LYS A 62 -7.11 2.32 -12.95
CA LYS A 62 -7.97 2.78 -14.06
C LYS A 62 -7.73 4.24 -14.43
N HIS A 63 -7.52 5.11 -13.43
CA HIS A 63 -7.34 6.54 -13.64
C HIS A 63 -5.92 6.91 -14.11
N ASN A 64 -4.90 6.34 -13.47
CA ASN A 64 -3.49 6.59 -13.75
C ASN A 64 -2.66 5.32 -13.51
N PRO A 65 -2.44 4.49 -14.56
CA PRO A 65 -1.66 3.27 -14.48
C PRO A 65 -0.21 3.50 -14.01
N TYR A 66 0.37 4.66 -14.33
CA TYR A 66 1.73 5.00 -13.95
C TYR A 66 1.86 5.26 -12.44
N SER A 67 0.96 6.04 -11.85
CA SER A 67 0.90 6.24 -10.39
C SER A 67 0.61 4.94 -9.65
N TYR A 68 -0.26 4.08 -10.19
CA TYR A 68 -0.47 2.73 -9.67
C TYR A 68 0.83 1.92 -9.63
N GLN A 69 1.64 1.97 -10.69
CA GLN A 69 2.91 1.24 -10.73
C GLN A 69 3.88 1.74 -9.65
N LEU A 70 3.92 3.05 -9.36
CA LEU A 70 4.73 3.60 -8.27
C LEU A 70 4.29 3.05 -6.90
N ILE A 71 2.99 2.99 -6.64
CA ILE A 71 2.43 2.41 -5.40
C ILE A 71 2.84 0.95 -5.25
N VAL A 72 2.69 0.13 -6.31
CA VAL A 72 3.07 -1.29 -6.27
C VAL A 72 4.57 -1.47 -6.02
N LEU A 73 5.42 -0.72 -6.74
CA LEU A 73 6.87 -0.80 -6.58
C LEU A 73 7.30 -0.42 -5.16
N HIS A 74 6.72 0.64 -4.60
CA HIS A 74 7.11 1.13 -3.29
C HIS A 74 6.54 0.26 -2.16
N TYR A 75 5.23 0.04 -2.12
CA TYR A 75 4.57 -0.55 -0.95
C TYR A 75 4.57 -2.09 -0.94
N ILE A 76 4.42 -2.73 -2.10
CA ILE A 76 4.37 -4.21 -2.22
C ILE A 76 5.78 -4.79 -2.44
N LYS A 77 6.55 -4.19 -3.36
CA LYS A 77 7.92 -4.65 -3.66
C LYS A 77 8.99 -4.05 -2.73
N ALA A 78 8.62 -3.10 -1.86
CA ALA A 78 9.53 -2.45 -0.91
C ALA A 78 10.74 -1.79 -1.59
N LEU A 79 10.59 -1.25 -2.81
CA LEU A 79 11.66 -0.51 -3.47
C LEU A 79 11.83 0.88 -2.83
N PRO A 80 13.05 1.28 -2.46
CA PRO A 80 13.33 2.64 -2.04
C PRO A 80 13.18 3.63 -3.22
N LEU A 81 12.91 4.90 -2.91
CA LEU A 81 12.62 5.94 -3.90
C LEU A 81 13.81 6.22 -4.83
N ARG A 82 15.04 6.14 -4.32
CA ARG A 82 16.26 6.44 -5.10
C ARG A 82 16.48 5.45 -6.25
N PRO A 83 16.47 4.11 -6.04
CA PRO A 83 16.44 3.13 -7.12
C PRO A 83 15.28 3.30 -8.10
N MET A 84 14.08 3.68 -7.61
CA MET A 84 12.94 3.94 -8.50
C MET A 84 13.21 5.12 -9.44
N GLY A 85 13.77 6.23 -8.92
CA GLY A 85 14.12 7.39 -9.72
C GLY A 85 15.15 7.05 -10.80
N ILE A 86 16.19 6.28 -10.45
CA ILE A 86 17.19 5.82 -11.41
C ILE A 86 16.55 4.99 -12.53
N LYS A 87 15.69 4.02 -12.19
CA LYS A 87 15.01 3.16 -13.17
C LYS A 87 14.06 3.92 -14.09
N LEU A 88 13.44 4.98 -13.57
CA LEU A 88 12.44 5.78 -14.29
C LEU A 88 13.05 7.01 -15.00
N GLY A 89 14.36 7.27 -14.82
CA GLY A 89 15.02 8.46 -15.36
C GLY A 89 14.54 9.79 -14.75
N ILE A 90 14.01 9.77 -13.52
CA ILE A 90 13.50 10.95 -12.82
C ILE A 90 14.18 11.15 -11.47
N SER A 91 14.17 12.40 -10.98
CA SER A 91 14.78 12.71 -9.68
C SER A 91 14.05 12.03 -8.51
N HIS A 92 14.75 11.79 -7.40
CA HIS A 92 14.16 11.29 -6.16
C HIS A 92 12.95 12.13 -5.71
N ASN A 93 13.07 13.46 -5.81
CA ASN A 93 12.01 14.39 -5.41
C ASN A 93 10.78 14.27 -6.30
N GLU A 94 10.99 14.02 -7.59
CA GLU A 94 9.89 13.81 -8.54
C GLU A 94 9.15 12.50 -8.25
N VAL A 95 9.86 11.43 -7.89
CA VAL A 95 9.24 10.19 -7.40
C VAL A 95 8.40 10.46 -6.15
N ALA A 96 8.96 11.16 -5.17
CA ALA A 96 8.28 11.48 -3.92
C ALA A 96 6.98 12.27 -4.16
N LYS A 97 7.02 13.31 -5.00
CA LYS A 97 5.84 14.11 -5.37
C LYS A 97 4.75 13.26 -6.02
N ARG A 98 5.12 12.39 -6.96
CA ARG A 98 4.17 11.52 -7.67
C ARG A 98 3.57 10.47 -6.74
N LEU A 99 4.38 9.94 -5.81
CA LEU A 99 3.92 9.00 -4.80
C LEU A 99 2.92 9.68 -3.86
N GLN A 100 3.24 10.87 -3.36
CA GLN A 100 2.35 11.66 -2.50
C GLN A 100 1.01 11.98 -3.21
N ALA A 101 1.04 12.33 -4.49
CA ALA A 101 -0.18 12.54 -5.27
C ALA A 101 -1.02 11.26 -5.41
N ALA A 102 -0.37 10.11 -5.58
CA ALA A 102 -1.03 8.81 -5.64
C ALA A 102 -1.66 8.42 -4.28
N GLU A 103 -0.94 8.67 -3.19
CA GLU A 103 -1.42 8.47 -1.81
C GLU A 103 -2.66 9.32 -1.53
N GLY A 104 -2.63 10.61 -1.89
CA GLY A 104 -3.76 11.52 -1.73
C GLY A 104 -4.97 11.11 -2.57
N PHE A 105 -4.77 10.55 -3.75
CA PHE A 105 -5.87 9.99 -4.54
C PHE A 105 -6.53 8.81 -3.83
N ILE A 106 -5.74 7.88 -3.27
CA ILE A 106 -6.26 6.73 -2.53
C ILE A 106 -7.01 7.19 -1.28
N GLU A 107 -6.46 8.14 -0.53
CA GLU A 107 -7.14 8.75 0.63
C GLU A 107 -8.48 9.37 0.23
N GLY A 108 -8.51 10.12 -0.87
CA GLY A 108 -9.73 10.73 -1.40
C GLY A 108 -10.80 9.70 -1.79
N VAL A 109 -10.40 8.60 -2.43
CA VAL A 109 -11.33 7.50 -2.78
C VAL A 109 -11.92 6.85 -1.53
N LEU A 110 -11.10 6.59 -0.51
CA LEU A 110 -11.58 6.01 0.74
C LEU A 110 -12.51 6.98 1.49
N ALA A 111 -12.22 8.29 1.45
CA ALA A 111 -13.07 9.31 2.05
C ALA A 111 -14.44 9.42 1.36
N VAL A 112 -14.47 9.43 0.02
CA VAL A 112 -15.73 9.49 -0.76
C VAL A 112 -16.57 8.22 -0.60
N SER A 113 -15.91 7.08 -0.33
CA SER A 113 -16.59 5.80 -0.14
C SER A 113 -17.08 5.58 1.30
N ASP A 114 -16.90 6.58 2.19
CA ASP A 114 -17.23 6.52 3.63
C ASP A 114 -16.65 5.28 4.35
N VAL A 115 -15.47 4.83 3.90
CA VAL A 115 -14.80 3.69 4.50
C VAL A 115 -14.03 4.16 5.73
N VAL A 116 -14.33 3.53 6.86
CA VAL A 116 -13.56 3.64 8.11
C VAL A 116 -12.66 2.42 8.22
N LEU A 117 -11.34 2.63 8.22
CA LEU A 117 -10.39 1.53 8.38
C LEU A 117 -10.15 1.25 9.85
N GLU A 118 -9.96 -0.01 10.24
CA GLU A 118 -9.53 -0.36 11.60
C GLU A 118 -8.12 0.20 11.90
N LEU A 119 -7.28 0.29 10.86
CA LEU A 119 -5.98 0.97 10.90
C LEU A 119 -6.07 2.44 11.37
N ASP A 120 -7.18 3.14 11.08
CA ASP A 120 -7.37 4.53 11.51
C ASP A 120 -7.46 4.62 13.05
N LYS A 121 -8.00 3.57 13.71
CA LYS A 121 -8.15 3.51 15.16
C LYS A 121 -6.84 3.17 15.88
N CYS A 122 -6.01 2.33 15.26
CA CYS A 122 -4.67 2.01 15.79
C CYS A 122 -3.71 3.20 15.73
N ALA A 123 -3.77 4.00 14.65
CA ALA A 123 -2.95 5.20 14.50
C ALA A 123 -3.23 6.24 15.61
N GLN A 124 -4.48 6.34 16.06
CA GLN A 124 -4.87 7.28 17.12
C GLN A 124 -4.36 6.87 18.50
N LYS A 125 -4.27 5.56 18.81
CA LYS A 125 -3.72 5.08 20.09
C LYS A 125 -2.22 5.40 20.23
N GLU A 126 -1.42 5.21 19.18
CA GLU A 126 0.01 5.54 19.23
C GLU A 126 0.30 7.05 19.41
N ILE A 127 -0.62 7.92 18.98
CA ILE A 127 -0.47 9.38 19.17
C ILE A 127 -0.82 9.75 20.61
N ILE A 128 -1.85 9.15 21.20
CA ILE A 128 -2.25 9.40 22.58
C ILE A 128 -1.18 8.90 23.56
N ASP A 129 -0.63 7.71 23.34
CA ASP A 129 0.42 7.12 24.20
C ASP A 129 1.77 7.87 24.12
N LYS A 130 1.99 8.70 23.10
CA LYS A 130 3.19 9.55 22.98
C LYS A 130 3.02 10.93 23.62
N VAL A 131 1.80 11.30 23.98
CA VAL A 131 1.45 12.62 24.55
C VAL A 131 1.13 12.53 26.05
N ALA A 132 0.80 11.35 26.55
CA ALA A 132 0.70 11.04 27.99
C ALA A 132 2.08 10.75 28.61
#